data_AF-A0A959E957-F1
#
_entry.id   AF-A0A959E957-F1
#
_cell.length_a   1.000
_cell.length_b   1.000
_cell.length_c   1.000
_cell.angle_alpha   90.00
_cell.angle_beta   90.00
_cell.angle_gamma   90.00
#
_symmetry.space_group_name_H-M   'P 1'
#
loop_
_entity.id
_entity.type
_entity.pdbx_description
1 polymer ?
#
loop_
_entity_poly.entity_id
_entity_poly.type
_entity_poly.pdbx_seq_one_letter_code
_entity_poly.pdbx_strand_id
1 'polypeptide(L)'
;MSQQIEPILQENPNRFVLFPIEHDDIWQFYKKSEANFWTAEEIDLAQDLTDWDQKLNDNERHFIKHVLAFFAASDGIVNENLAENFVSEVQYT
;
A
#
# COMPACT_ATOMS: atom_id res chain seq x y z
N MET A 1 -24.32 25.23 1.50
CA MET A 1 -22.95 25.10 0.99
C MET A 1 -23.06 24.45 -0.38
N SER A 2 -22.60 25.11 -1.45
CA SER A 2 -22.57 24.47 -2.77
C SER A 2 -21.56 23.34 -2.74
N GLN A 3 -21.98 22.11 -3.05
CA GLN A 3 -21.05 21.00 -3.23
C GLN A 3 -20.11 21.36 -4.38
N GLN A 4 -18.82 21.42 -4.08
CA GLN A 4 -17.78 21.58 -5.09
C GLN A 4 -17.78 20.32 -5.95
N ILE A 5 -17.82 20.50 -7.27
CA ILE A 5 -17.80 19.38 -8.21
C ILE A 5 -16.36 18.87 -8.28
N GLU A 6 -16.13 17.65 -7.81
CA GLU A 6 -14.83 16.97 -7.85
C GLU A 6 -14.82 15.99 -9.05
N PRO A 7 -14.06 16.26 -10.12
CA PRO A 7 -14.09 15.43 -11.34
C PRO A 7 -13.66 13.97 -11.10
N ILE A 8 -12.74 13.74 -10.15
CA ILE A 8 -12.25 12.39 -9.78
C ILE A 8 -13.34 11.47 -9.20
N LEU A 9 -14.45 12.04 -8.72
CA LEU A 9 -15.56 11.31 -8.10
C LEU A 9 -16.77 11.17 -9.04
N GLN A 10 -16.70 11.69 -10.27
CA GLN A 10 -17.80 11.62 -11.23
C GLN A 10 -17.81 10.27 -11.94
N GLU A 11 -18.97 9.60 -11.96
CA GLU A 11 -19.14 8.29 -12.59
C GLU A 11 -18.61 8.28 -14.04
N ASN A 12 -17.68 7.36 -14.32
CA ASN A 12 -17.04 7.21 -15.61
C ASN A 12 -17.39 5.85 -16.23
N PRO A 13 -18.22 5.80 -17.29
CA PRO A 13 -18.59 4.53 -17.93
C PRO A 13 -17.40 3.84 -18.62
N ASN A 14 -16.31 4.56 -18.89
CA ASN A 14 -15.09 4.05 -19.53
C ASN A 14 -13.95 3.80 -18.55
N ARG A 15 -14.23 3.77 -17.23
CA ARG A 15 -13.23 3.59 -16.16
C ARG A 15 -12.28 2.40 -16.37
N PHE A 16 -12.73 1.34 -17.04
CA PHE A 16 -11.94 0.13 -17.28
C PHE A 16 -11.18 0.12 -18.61
N VAL A 17 -11.20 1.23 -19.37
CA VAL A 17 -10.52 1.38 -20.66
C VAL A 17 -9.33 2.30 -20.50
N LEU A 18 -8.12 1.72 -20.38
CA LEU A 18 -6.90 2.46 -20.03
C LEU A 18 -6.48 3.54 -21.03
N PHE A 19 -6.71 3.33 -22.33
CA PHE A 19 -6.22 4.24 -23.37
C PHE A 19 -7.35 5.05 -24.01
N PRO A 20 -7.09 6.34 -24.34
CA PRO A 20 -5.84 7.09 -24.12
C PRO A 20 -5.64 7.48 -22.64
N ILE A 21 -4.37 7.62 -22.21
CA ILE A 21 -4.05 8.09 -20.84
C ILE A 21 -4.47 9.56 -20.70
N GLU A 22 -5.28 9.87 -19.70
CA GLU A 22 -5.78 11.23 -19.44
C GLU A 22 -4.96 11.97 -18.36
N HIS A 23 -4.42 11.22 -17.39
CA HIS A 23 -3.69 11.76 -16.24
C HIS A 23 -2.25 11.22 -16.19
N ASP A 24 -1.36 11.86 -16.95
CA ASP A 24 0.05 11.46 -17.03
C ASP A 24 0.75 11.47 -15.67
N ASP A 25 0.46 12.43 -14.81
CA ASP A 25 1.02 12.54 -13.47
C ASP A 25 0.66 11.33 -12.59
N ILE A 26 -0.62 10.93 -12.56
CA ILE A 26 -1.09 9.74 -11.84
C ILE A 26 -0.50 8.47 -12.46
N TRP A 27 -0.47 8.37 -13.79
CA TRP A 27 0.10 7.24 -14.51
C TRP A 27 1.59 7.06 -14.20
N GLN A 28 2.37 8.14 -14.10
CA GLN A 28 3.77 8.08 -13.70
C GLN A 28 3.93 7.53 -12.27
N PHE A 29 3.04 7.89 -11.33
CA PHE A 29 3.07 7.31 -9.99
C PHE A 29 2.76 5.82 -9.99
N TYR A 30 1.77 5.38 -10.77
CA TYR A 30 1.49 3.95 -10.96
C TYR A 30 2.72 3.22 -11.52
N LYS A 31 3.33 3.72 -12.60
CA LYS A 31 4.51 3.11 -13.21
C LYS A 31 5.71 3.09 -12.27
N LYS A 32 5.89 4.13 -11.47
CA LYS A 32 6.90 4.15 -10.42
C LYS A 32 6.63 3.09 -9.36
N SER A 33 5.38 2.87 -8.96
CA SER A 33 5.02 1.81 -8.01
C SER A 33 5.22 0.42 -8.61
N GLU A 34 4.82 0.21 -9.86
CA GLU A 34 5.01 -1.06 -10.60
C GLU A 34 6.51 -1.43 -10.70
N ALA A 35 7.36 -0.44 -10.95
CA ALA A 35 8.81 -0.63 -10.99
C ALA A 35 9.45 -0.99 -9.63
N ASN A 36 8.73 -0.80 -8.52
CA ASN A 36 9.18 -1.14 -7.16
C ASN A 36 8.54 -2.44 -6.64
N PHE A 37 8.00 -3.29 -7.51
CA PHE A 37 7.47 -4.58 -7.12
C PHE A 37 8.57 -5.50 -6.58
N TRP A 38 8.29 -6.18 -5.47
CA TRP A 38 9.13 -7.21 -4.86
C TRP A 38 8.25 -8.25 -4.16
N THR A 39 8.76 -9.47 -3.97
CA THR A 39 8.07 -10.53 -3.22
C THR A 39 8.76 -10.86 -1.90
N ALA A 40 8.02 -11.42 -0.94
CA ALA A 40 8.55 -11.77 0.38
C ALA A 40 9.75 -12.73 0.31
N GLU A 41 9.77 -13.61 -0.69
CA GLU A 41 10.85 -14.58 -0.94
C GLU A 41 12.17 -13.93 -1.36
N GLU A 42 12.15 -12.66 -1.78
CA GLU A 42 13.38 -11.91 -2.09
C GLU A 42 14.16 -11.52 -0.82
N ILE A 43 13.56 -11.63 0.37
CA ILE A 43 14.21 -11.35 1.65
C ILE A 43 14.72 -12.66 2.26
N ASP A 44 16.04 -12.79 2.37
CA ASP A 44 16.68 -13.88 3.13
C ASP A 44 16.69 -13.54 4.63
N LEU A 45 15.96 -14.35 5.41
CA LEU A 45 15.82 -14.21 6.87
C LEU A 45 16.65 -15.23 7.66
N ALA A 46 17.51 -16.03 7.00
CA ALA A 46 18.22 -17.12 7.67
C ALA A 46 19.17 -16.61 8.76
N GLN A 47 19.88 -15.51 8.50
CA GLN A 47 20.82 -14.93 9.47
C GLN A 47 20.10 -14.22 10.62
N ASP A 48 18.93 -13.65 10.37
CA ASP A 48 18.13 -12.91 11.35
C ASP A 48 17.76 -13.77 12.56
N LEU A 49 17.53 -15.07 12.38
CA LEU A 49 17.26 -15.99 13.50
C LEU A 49 18.43 -16.06 14.49
N THR A 50 19.66 -16.10 13.99
CA THR A 50 20.85 -16.13 14.85
C THR A 50 21.00 -14.81 15.59
N ASP A 51 20.78 -13.69 14.91
CA ASP A 51 20.89 -12.35 15.49
C ASP A 51 19.81 -12.12 16.55
N TRP A 52 18.59 -12.60 16.27
CA TRP A 52 17.45 -12.56 17.19
C TRP A 52 17.73 -13.28 18.52
N ASP A 53 18.32 -14.47 18.46
CA ASP A 53 18.56 -15.30 19.63
C ASP A 53 19.86 -14.94 20.38
N GLN A 54 20.93 -14.64 19.65
CA GLN A 54 22.28 -14.53 20.22
C GLN A 54 22.77 -13.10 20.44
N LYS A 55 22.26 -12.12 19.66
CA LYS A 55 22.75 -10.73 19.72
C LYS A 55 21.81 -9.79 20.44
N LEU A 56 20.50 -10.04 20.37
CA LEU A 56 19.51 -9.20 21.03
C LEU A 56 19.29 -9.62 22.49
N ASN A 57 18.94 -8.65 23.33
CA ASN A 57 18.44 -8.89 24.67
C ASN A 57 16.89 -8.95 24.71
N ASP A 58 16.33 -9.32 25.87
CA ASP A 58 14.88 -9.48 26.02
C ASP A 58 14.09 -8.20 25.79
N ASN A 59 14.62 -7.04 26.17
CA ASN A 59 13.94 -5.76 25.99
C ASN A 59 13.92 -5.35 24.50
N GLU A 60 15.01 -5.57 23.77
CA GLU A 60 15.08 -5.32 22.33
C GLU A 60 14.11 -6.23 21.57
N ARG A 61 14.09 -7.53 21.89
CA ARG A 61 13.12 -8.47 21.31
C ARG A 61 11.68 -8.09 21.63
N HIS A 62 11.42 -7.69 22.87
CA HIS A 62 10.09 -7.25 23.30
C HIS A 62 9.63 -6.03 22.48
N PHE A 63 10.50 -5.04 22.32
CA PHE A 63 10.22 -3.85 21.52
C PHE A 63 9.94 -4.19 20.06
N ILE A 64 10.82 -4.96 19.40
CA ILE A 64 10.66 -5.32 17.98
C ILE A 64 9.38 -6.13 17.77
N LYS A 65 9.04 -7.07 18.67
CA LYS A 65 7.76 -7.81 18.61
C LYS A 65 6.54 -6.89 18.60
N HIS A 66 6.54 -5.83 19.41
CA HIS A 66 5.41 -4.89 19.45
C HIS A 66 5.32 -4.05 18.17
N VAL A 67 6.47 -3.64 17.62
CA VAL A 67 6.51 -2.94 16.33
C VAL A 67 5.99 -3.84 15.20
N LEU A 68 6.43 -5.10 15.14
CA LEU A 68 5.94 -6.07 14.16
C LEU A 68 4.43 -6.35 14.32
N ALA A 69 3.95 -6.49 15.56
CA ALA A 69 2.53 -6.70 15.83
C ALA A 69 1.67 -5.50 15.40
N PHE A 70 2.17 -4.27 15.57
CA PHE A 70 1.50 -3.06 15.08
C PHE A 70 1.38 -3.09 13.55
N PHE A 71 2.49 -3.35 12.83
CA PHE A 71 2.48 -3.38 11.37
C PHE A 71 1.59 -4.50 10.81
N ALA A 72 1.62 -5.68 11.41
CA ALA A 72 0.77 -6.81 11.01
C ALA A 72 -0.74 -6.49 11.06
N ALA A 73 -1.17 -5.57 11.94
CA ALA A 73 -2.55 -5.13 12.02
C ALA A 73 -2.82 -3.89 11.16
N SER A 74 -1.91 -2.91 11.15
CA SER A 74 -2.12 -1.63 10.47
C SER A 74 -2.27 -1.77 8.96
N ASP A 75 -1.53 -2.70 8.34
CA ASP A 75 -1.58 -2.92 6.90
C ASP A 75 -2.98 -3.37 6.45
N GLY A 76 -3.66 -4.16 7.27
CA GLY A 76 -5.05 -4.57 7.03
C GLY A 76 -6.03 -3.39 7.05
N ILE A 77 -5.89 -2.48 8.01
CA ILE A 77 -6.76 -1.30 8.15
C ILE A 77 -6.63 -0.38 6.93
N VAL A 78 -5.40 -0.15 6.46
CA VAL A 78 -5.16 0.66 5.26
C VAL A 78 -5.76 -0.01 4.03
N ASN A 79 -5.55 -1.31 3.87
CA ASN A 79 -6.06 -2.05 2.72
C ASN A 79 -7.60 -2.08 2.68
N GLU A 80 -8.26 -2.23 3.84
CA GLU A 80 -9.73 -2.15 3.94
C GLU A 80 -10.26 -0.81 3.44
N ASN A 81 -9.67 0.31 3.86
CA ASN A 81 -10.10 1.63 3.38
C ASN A 81 -9.83 1.82 1.88
N LEU A 82 -8.71 1.29 1.35
CA LEU A 82 -8.43 1.35 -0.07
C LEU A 82 -9.44 0.53 -0.88
N ALA A 83 -9.73 -0.70 -0.46
CA ALA A 83 -10.59 -1.62 -1.19
C ALA A 83 -12.07 -1.24 -1.13
N GLU A 84 -12.57 -0.89 0.05
CA GLU A 84 -14.00 -0.63 0.27
C GLU A 84 -14.40 0.80 -0.11
N ASN A 85 -13.50 1.78 0.11
CA ASN A 85 -13.79 3.19 -0.14
C ASN A 85 -13.10 3.69 -1.41
N PHE A 86 -11.77 3.83 -1.40
CA PHE A 86 -11.09 4.59 -2.46
C PHE A 86 -11.18 3.95 -3.85
N VAL A 87 -11.11 2.62 -3.93
CA VAL A 87 -11.33 1.89 -5.19
C VAL A 87 -12.77 2.05 -5.68
N SER A 88 -13.75 2.22 -4.79
CA SER A 88 -15.14 2.46 -5.19
C SER A 88 -15.37 3.91 -5.64
N GLU A 89 -14.81 4.88 -4.90
CA GLU A 89 -15.07 6.30 -5.06
C GLU A 89 -14.34 6.92 -6.26
N VAL A 90 -13.07 6.56 -6.50
CA VAL A 90 -12.25 7.14 -7.58
C VAL A 90 -12.66 6.59 -8.95
N GLN A 91 -13.00 7.49 -9.88
CA GLN A 91 -13.53 7.15 -11.21
C GLN A 91 -12.56 7.41 -12.37
N TYR A 92 -11.37 7.94 -12.10
CA TYR A 92 -10.32 8.06 -13.11
C TYR A 92 -9.82 6.69 -13.57
N THR A 93 -9.29 6.68 -14.79
CA THR A 93 -8.72 5.52 -15.48
C THR A 93 -7.20 5.56 -15.47
#